data_AF-A0AA41QT18-F1
#
_entry.id   AF-A0AA41QT18-F1
#
_cell.length_a   1.000
_cell.length_b   1.000
_cell.length_c   1.000
_cell.angle_alpha   90.00
_cell.angle_beta   90.00
_cell.angle_gamma   90.00
#
_symmetry.space_group_name_H-M   'P 1'
#
loop_
_entity.id
_entity.type
_entity.pdbx_description
1 polymer ?
#
loop_
_entity_poly.entity_id
_entity_poly.type
_entity_poly.pdbx_seq_one_letter_code
_entity_poly.pdbx_strand_id
1 'polypeptide(L)' 'MSDSIWINIGDGVRLKGYGATTRGPKTTLKIEVEITDTFELAHLLRELGEKSKPKAKPRIAGLLPPPGAFNS' A
#
# COMPACT_ATOMS: atom_id res chain seq x y z
N MET A 1 2.12 4.16 -32.13
CA MET A 1 0.91 4.06 -31.29
C MET A 1 1.29 3.21 -30.10
N SER A 2 1.32 3.77 -28.89
CA SER A 2 1.63 3.01 -27.69
C SER A 2 0.34 2.45 -27.13
N ASP A 3 0.21 1.12 -27.10
CA ASP A 3 -0.93 0.45 -26.46
C ASP A 3 -0.81 0.61 -24.95
N SER A 4 -1.59 1.52 -24.39
CA SER A 4 -1.72 1.65 -22.94
C SER A 4 -2.56 0.49 -22.41
N ILE A 5 -1.94 -0.38 -21.63
CA ILE A 5 -2.62 -1.48 -20.93
C ILE A 5 -3.46 -0.89 -19.80
N TRP A 6 -4.78 -1.08 -19.86
CA TRP A 6 -5.73 -0.63 -18.86
C TRP A 6 -5.91 -1.70 -17.79
N ILE A 7 -5.56 -1.40 -16.54
CA ILE A 7 -5.82 -2.28 -15.40
C ILE A 7 -7.05 -1.75 -14.67
N ASN A 8 -8.10 -2.57 -14.58
CA ASN A 8 -9.31 -2.23 -13.85
C ASN A 8 -9.09 -2.58 -12.36
N ILE A 9 -9.14 -1.57 -11.48
CA ILE A 9 -8.84 -1.75 -10.04
C ILE A 9 -10.15 -1.86 -9.22
N GLY A 10 -11.29 -1.56 -9.83
CA GLY A 10 -12.63 -1.70 -9.22
C GLY A 10 -13.71 -1.29 -10.22
N ASP A 11 -14.96 -1.30 -9.79
CA ASP A 11 -16.06 -0.79 -10.60
C ASP A 11 -15.93 0.73 -10.74
N GLY A 12 -15.78 1.23 -11.97
CA GLY A 12 -15.69 2.66 -12.24
C GLY A 12 -14.33 3.33 -11.98
N VAL A 13 -13.27 2.57 -11.63
CA VAL A 13 -11.90 3.09 -11.45
C VAL A 13 -10.91 2.37 -12.37
N ARG A 14 -10.31 3.13 -13.28
CA ARG A 14 -9.33 2.64 -14.26
C ARG A 14 -7.95 3.21 -13.98
N LEU A 15 -6.93 2.37 -14.00
CA LEU A 15 -5.54 2.84 -13.94
C LEU A 15 -5.10 3.33 -15.32
N LYS A 16 -4.70 4.60 -15.42
CA LYS A 16 -4.08 5.18 -16.61
C LYS A 16 -2.59 4.94 -16.66
N GLY A 17 -1.95 5.02 -15.50
CA GLY A 17 -0.52 4.87 -15.39
C GLY A 17 -0.05 4.95 -13.95
N TYR A 18 1.16 4.49 -13.71
CA TYR A 18 1.81 4.68 -12.43
C TYR A 18 3.30 4.99 -12.63
N GLY A 19 3.85 5.76 -11.71
CA GLY A 19 5.28 6.04 -11.60
C GLY A 19 5.74 5.71 -10.18
N ALA A 20 6.90 5.09 -10.06
CA ALA A 20 7.52 4.79 -8.78
C ALA A 20 8.91 5.40 -8.75
N THR A 21 9.19 6.22 -7.74
CA THR A 21 10.53 6.77 -7.49
C THR A 21 10.97 6.43 -6.09
N THR A 22 12.11 5.76 -5.96
CA THR A 22 12.70 5.42 -4.66
C THR A 22 13.92 6.29 -4.40
N ARG A 23 13.98 6.91 -3.22
CA ARG A 23 15.12 7.70 -2.74
C ARG A 23 15.47 7.28 -1.32
N GLY A 24 16.53 6.47 -1.19
CA GLY A 24 16.93 5.87 0.07
C GLY A 24 15.80 4.99 0.64
N PRO A 25 15.36 5.21 1.89
CA PRO A 25 14.31 4.40 2.53
C PRO A 25 12.88 4.82 2.13
N LYS A 26 12.72 5.85 1.29
CA LYS A 26 11.41 6.39 0.92
C LYS A 26 11.09 6.03 -0.53
N THR A 27 9.90 5.46 -0.75
CA THR A 27 9.35 5.21 -2.08
C THR A 27 8.13 6.11 -2.28
N THR A 28 8.15 6.91 -3.33
CA THR A 28 7.02 7.74 -3.77
C THR A 28 6.35 7.07 -4.94
N LEU A 29 5.05 6.79 -4.80
CA LEU A 29 4.20 6.28 -5.87
C LEU A 29 3.31 7.41 -6.39
N LYS A 30 3.35 7.66 -7.70
CA LYS A 30 2.39 8.51 -8.41
C LYS A 30 1.44 7.60 -9.16
N ILE A 31 0.15 7.64 -8.84
CA ILE A 31 -0.87 6.79 -9.47
C ILE A 31 -1.84 7.72 -10.20
N GLU A 32 -2.01 7.49 -11.49
CA GLU A 32 -2.95 8.22 -12.33
C GLU A 32 -4.14 7.31 -12.61
N VAL A 33 -5.32 7.72 -12.12
CA VAL A 33 -6.57 6.98 -12.31
C VAL A 33 -7.57 7.82 -13.10
N GLU A 34 -8.35 7.15 -13.93
CA GLU A 34 -9.56 7.68 -14.54
C GLU A 34 -10.75 7.11 -13.78
N ILE A 35 -11.68 7.99 -13.42
CA ILE A 35 -12.88 7.64 -12.65
C ILE A 35 -14.12 8.12 -13.41
N THR A 36 -15.20 7.36 -13.29
CA THR A 36 -16.52 7.76 -13.82
C THR A 36 -17.40 8.40 -12.75
N ASP A 37 -17.13 8.12 -11.48
CA ASP A 37 -17.88 8.63 -10.33
C ASP A 37 -16.91 9.08 -9.21
N THR A 38 -17.17 10.27 -8.67
CA THR A 38 -16.50 10.83 -7.50
C THR A 38 -16.70 10.02 -6.21
N PHE A 39 -17.81 9.29 -6.05
CA PHE A 39 -18.03 8.42 -4.89
C PHE A 39 -17.00 7.28 -4.83
N GLU A 40 -16.69 6.69 -5.99
CA GLU A 40 -15.67 5.63 -6.11
C GLU A 40 -14.27 6.15 -5.75
N LEU A 41 -13.95 7.39 -6.14
CA LEU A 41 -12.69 8.03 -5.72
C LEU A 41 -12.61 8.19 -4.21
N ALA A 42 -13.70 8.64 -3.57
CA ALA A 42 -13.71 8.82 -2.12
C ALA A 42 -13.51 7.47 -1.39
N HIS A 43 -14.12 6.39 -1.89
CA HIS A 43 -13.93 5.04 -1.37
C HIS A 43 -12.47 4.58 -1.51
N LEU A 44 -11.89 4.72 -2.70
CA LEU A 44 -10.50 4.37 -2.97
C LEU A 44 -9.51 5.13 -2.06
N LEU A 45 -9.71 6.44 -1.91
CA LEU A 45 -8.85 7.27 -1.04
C LEU A 45 -8.97 6.86 0.43
N ARG A 46 -10.16 6.49 0.89
CA ARG A 46 -10.38 5.97 2.24
C ARG A 46 -9.64 4.66 2.46
N GLU A 47 -9.74 3.69 1.54
CA GLU A 47 -9.02 2.43 1.64
C GLU A 47 -7.51 2.61 1.69
N LEU A 48 -6.98 3.51 0.84
CA LEU A 48 -5.55 3.87 0.86
C LEU A 48 -5.15 4.46 2.22
N GLY A 49 -5.98 5.32 2.79
CA GLY A 49 -5.78 5.86 4.14
C GLY A 49 -5.75 4.77 5.22
N GLU A 50 -6.63 3.78 5.13
CA GLU A 50 -6.67 2.66 6.08
C GLU A 50 -5.43 1.74 5.96
N LYS A 51 -4.97 1.46 4.74
CA LYS A 51 -3.76 0.66 4.49
C LYS A 51 -2.47 1.39 4.85
N SER A 52 -2.49 2.73 4.89
CA SER A 52 -1.35 3.54 5.32
C SER A 52 -1.10 3.49 6.83
N LYS A 53 -2.09 3.07 7.63
CA LYS A 53 -1.93 2.94 9.08
C LYS A 53 -0.93 1.82 9.36
N PRO A 54 0.09 2.05 10.20
CA PRO A 54 1.03 1.02 10.57
C PRO A 54 0.27 -0.14 11.19
N LYS A 55 0.24 -1.30 10.52
CA LYS A 55 -0.25 -2.53 11.16
C LYS A 55 0.64 -2.77 12.36
N ALA A 56 0.05 -2.74 13.55
CA ALA A 56 0.76 -3.14 14.76
C ALA A 56 1.39 -4.50 14.47
N LYS A 57 2.73 -4.57 14.54
CA LYS A 57 3.41 -5.86 14.39
C LYS A 57 2.78 -6.80 15.42
N PRO A 58 2.31 -8.00 15.03
CA PRO A 58 1.87 -8.96 16.02
C PRO A 58 3.03 -9.16 16.99
N ARG A 59 2.81 -8.77 18.25
CA ARG A 59 3.76 -9.07 19.32
C ARG A 59 3.80 -10.58 19.40
N ILE A 60 4.82 -11.21 18.84
CA ILE A 60 5.09 -12.63 19.04
C ILE A 60 5.41 -12.76 20.53
N ALA A 61 4.38 -12.99 21.34
CA ALA A 61 4.50 -13.33 22.74
C ALA A 61 5.07 -14.74 22.79
N GLY A 62 6.40 -14.88 22.74
CA GLY A 62 7.01 -16.21 22.85
C GLY A 62 8.49 -16.38 22.53
N LEU A 63 9.26 -15.34 22.18
CA LEU A 63 10.67 -15.52 21.75
C LEU A 63 11.70 -14.71 22.53
N LEU A 64 11.36 -14.19 23.71
CA LEU A 64 12.37 -13.74 24.66
C LEU A 64 12.75 -14.95 25.54
N PRO A 65 13.99 -15.48 25.45
CA PRO A 65 14.45 -16.44 26.43
C PRO A 65 14.39 -15.80 27.83
N PRO A 66 14.08 -16.57 28.89
CA PRO A 66 14.07 -16.04 30.24
C PRO A 66 15.43 -15.40 30.57
N PRO A 67 15.45 -14.24 31.25
CA PRO A 67 16.69 -13.60 31.66
C PRO A 67 17.47 -14.57 32.55
N GLY A 68 18.64 -15.03 32.06
CA GLY A 68 19.50 -15.99 32.75
C GLY A 68 20.02 -17.16 31.90
N ALA A 69 19.55 -17.35 30.66
CA ALA A 69 19.96 -18.47 29.81
C ALA A 69 21.34 -18.32 29.12
N PHE A 70 22.11 -17.28 29.43
CA PHE A 70 23.49 -17.09 28.95
C PHE A 70 24.47 -17.31 30.11
N ASN A 71 24.68 -18.58 30.48
CA ASN A 71 25.96 -19.08 31.00
C ASN A 71 25.84 -20.56 31.33
N SER A 72 26.39 -21.40 30.46
CA SER A 72 26.86 -22.76 30.74
C SER A 72 27.98 -23.08 29.76
#